data_AF-A0A962XVC2-F1
#
_entry.id   AF-A0A962XVC2-F1
#
_cell.length_a   1.000
_cell.length_b   1.000
_cell.length_c   1.000
_cell.angle_alpha   90.00
_cell.angle_beta   90.00
_cell.angle_gamma   90.00
#
_symmetry.space_group_name_H-M   'P 1'
#
loop_
_entity.id
_entity.type
_entity.pdbx_description
1 polymer ?
#
loop_
_entity_poly.entity_id
_entity_poly.type
_entity_poly.pdbx_seq_one_letter_code
_entity_poly.pdbx_strand_id
1 'polypeptide(L)'
;MSTIPSPISERVRFARRMDPASNACLQEAAASPQADRAEALLNKAARFAPESLAVDVARYKFYFYRGELASAEGVVRATLNKAATQGGFSADWSQHTAPLVDREQPESPARYYLYGLKALAFIRLRSGAADETAFLLKALSVLDPHDLVGASVIVELTAGIGDAVDAG
;
A
#
# COMPACT_ATOMS: atom_id res chain seq x y z
N MET A 1 11.61 44.53 7.39
CA MET A 1 11.62 43.06 7.61
C MET A 1 10.36 42.48 6.96
N SER A 2 10.44 42.10 5.68
CA SER A 2 9.34 41.41 5.00
C SER A 2 9.47 39.91 5.23
N THR A 3 8.57 39.35 6.03
CA THR A 3 8.40 37.90 6.17
C THR A 3 7.86 37.36 4.84
N ILE A 4 8.70 36.66 4.08
CA ILE A 4 8.25 35.84 2.96
C ILE A 4 7.40 34.72 3.57
N PRO A 5 6.11 34.59 3.22
CA PRO A 5 5.35 33.42 3.66
C PRO A 5 6.02 32.18 3.07
N SER A 6 6.42 31.23 3.93
CA SER A 6 6.84 29.90 3.48
C SER A 6 5.76 29.37 2.52
N PRO A 7 6.14 28.75 1.39
CA PRO A 7 5.15 28.14 0.51
C PRO A 7 4.35 27.16 1.37
N ILE A 8 3.02 27.25 1.28
CA ILE A 8 2.12 26.25 1.86
C ILE A 8 2.46 24.95 1.13
N SER A 9 3.42 24.21 1.67
CA SER A 9 3.74 22.87 1.19
C SER A 9 2.48 22.07 1.43
N GLU A 10 1.83 21.67 0.33
CA GLU A 10 0.57 20.95 0.36
C GLU A 10 0.73 19.74 1.26
N ARG A 11 0.07 19.77 2.43
CA ARG A 11 0.22 18.71 3.43
C ARG A 11 -0.45 17.46 2.90
N VAL A 12 0.33 16.39 2.75
CA VAL A 12 -0.18 15.08 2.34
C VAL A 12 -1.18 14.60 3.38
N ARG A 13 -2.41 14.28 2.98
CA ARG A 13 -3.40 13.69 3.88
C ARG A 13 -3.23 12.17 3.90
N PHE A 14 -2.65 11.63 4.97
CA PHE A 14 -2.42 10.18 5.11
C PHE A 14 -3.64 9.39 5.63
N ALA A 15 -4.43 9.98 6.55
CA ALA A 15 -5.67 9.41 7.10
C ALA A 15 -6.56 10.52 7.71
N ARG A 16 -7.86 10.26 7.92
CA ARG A 16 -8.81 11.20 8.55
C ARG A 16 -8.50 11.43 10.01
N ARG A 17 -8.09 10.39 10.74
CA ARG A 17 -7.68 10.45 12.14
C ARG A 17 -6.33 9.76 12.29
N MET A 18 -5.37 10.46 12.88
CA MET A 18 -4.03 9.95 13.08
C MET A 18 -3.43 10.58 14.33
N ASP A 19 -2.61 9.82 15.03
CA ASP A 19 -1.79 10.33 16.13
C ASP A 19 -0.95 11.54 15.65
N PRO A 20 -0.94 12.67 16.38
CA PRO A 20 -0.22 13.87 15.96
C PRO A 20 1.28 13.66 15.75
N ALA A 21 1.94 12.84 16.58
CA ALA A 21 3.37 12.58 16.47
C ALA A 21 3.69 11.72 15.24
N SER A 22 2.86 10.70 14.97
CA SER A 22 2.91 9.93 13.73
C SER A 22 2.69 10.81 12.51
N ASN A 23 1.65 11.67 12.50
CA ASN A 23 1.40 12.59 11.40
C ASN A 23 2.60 13.51 11.13
N ALA A 24 3.17 14.11 12.17
CA ALA A 24 4.34 14.97 12.05
C ALA A 24 5.52 14.24 11.40
N CYS A 25 5.79 13.00 11.83
CA CYS A 25 6.84 12.16 11.23
C CYS A 25 6.56 11.87 9.75
N LEU A 26 5.31 11.56 9.37
CA LEU A 26 4.95 11.29 7.97
C LEU A 26 5.08 12.54 7.08
N GLN A 27 4.66 13.71 7.57
CA GLN A 27 4.84 14.98 6.83
C GLN A 27 6.32 15.27 6.59
N GLU A 28 7.14 15.11 7.63
CA GLU A 28 8.58 15.34 7.54
C GLU A 28 9.26 14.31 6.60
N ALA A 29 8.83 13.05 6.65
CA ALA A 29 9.33 12.02 5.74
C ALA A 29 9.02 12.36 4.27
N ALA A 30 7.78 12.78 3.98
CA ALA A 30 7.35 13.14 2.63
C ALA A 30 8.09 14.37 2.07
N ALA A 31 8.51 15.30 2.93
CA ALA A 31 9.28 16.48 2.55
C ALA A 31 10.80 16.22 2.49
N SER A 32 11.28 15.05 2.93
CA SER A 32 12.71 14.80 3.06
C SER A 32 13.34 14.39 1.72
N PRO A 33 14.38 15.10 1.24
CA PRO A 33 15.12 14.68 0.05
C PRO A 33 16.11 13.54 0.33
N GLN A 34 16.37 13.22 1.61
CA GLN A 34 17.33 12.20 2.02
C GLN A 34 16.58 10.91 2.37
N ALA A 35 16.86 9.85 1.62
CA ALA A 35 16.14 8.59 1.77
C ALA A 35 16.28 7.99 3.17
N ASP A 36 17.49 7.97 3.74
CA ASP A 36 17.73 7.42 5.09
C ASP A 36 16.98 8.20 6.17
N ARG A 37 16.87 9.53 6.02
CA ARG A 37 16.09 10.38 6.92
C ARG A 37 14.60 10.08 6.78
N ALA A 38 14.09 9.98 5.55
CA ALA A 38 12.70 9.64 5.29
C ALA A 38 12.34 8.27 5.90
N GLU A 39 13.20 7.26 5.74
CA GLU A 39 13.02 5.94 6.32
C GLU A 39 13.01 5.96 7.85
N ALA A 40 13.96 6.67 8.47
CA ALA A 40 14.03 6.80 9.92
C ALA A 40 12.76 7.45 10.49
N LEU A 41 12.21 8.45 9.80
CA LEU A 41 10.96 9.13 10.16
C LEU A 41 9.75 8.22 9.98
N LEU A 42 9.68 7.46 8.89
CA LEU A 42 8.64 6.47 8.65
C LEU A 42 8.62 5.37 9.73
N ASN A 43 9.79 4.86 10.11
CA ASN A 43 9.92 3.90 11.21
C ASN A 43 9.59 4.53 12.57
N LYS A 44 9.86 5.83 12.76
CA LYS A 44 9.44 6.57 13.95
C LYS A 44 7.92 6.74 14.02
N ALA A 45 7.26 7.04 12.90
CA ALA A 45 5.80 7.10 12.82
C ALA A 45 5.16 5.76 13.22
N ALA A 46 5.70 4.64 12.72
CA ALA A 46 5.21 3.30 13.07
C ALA A 46 5.36 2.97 14.57
N ARG A 47 6.37 3.51 15.25
CA ARG A 47 6.51 3.35 16.70
C ARG A 47 5.48 4.17 17.49
N PHE A 48 5.09 5.34 17.00
CA PHE A 48 4.04 6.15 17.64
C PHE A 48 2.64 5.59 17.39
N ALA A 49 2.40 5.00 16.23
CA ALA A 49 1.10 4.46 15.86
C ALA A 49 1.24 3.02 15.31
N PRO A 50 1.57 2.04 16.16
CA PRO A 50 1.83 0.66 15.73
C PRO A 50 0.63 0.01 15.05
N GLU A 51 -0.60 0.41 15.39
CA GLU A 51 -1.83 -0.10 14.79
C GLU A 51 -2.28 0.65 13.52
N SER A 52 -1.52 1.64 13.05
CA SER A 52 -1.93 2.46 11.92
C SER A 52 -1.63 1.80 10.57
N LEU A 53 -2.68 1.34 9.89
CA LEU A 53 -2.60 0.85 8.51
C LEU A 53 -2.15 1.95 7.54
N ALA A 54 -2.53 3.21 7.77
CA ALA A 54 -2.10 4.34 6.95
C ALA A 54 -0.58 4.56 7.00
N VAL A 55 0.04 4.39 8.18
CA VAL A 55 1.49 4.46 8.34
C VAL A 55 2.17 3.32 7.57
N ASP A 56 1.62 2.11 7.64
CA ASP A 56 2.17 0.99 6.88
C ASP A 56 2.07 1.22 5.36
N VAL A 57 0.98 1.83 4.89
CA VAL A 57 0.84 2.24 3.47
C VAL A 57 1.93 3.20 3.05
N ALA A 58 2.22 4.22 3.85
CA ALA A 58 3.32 5.14 3.56
C ALA A 58 4.67 4.40 3.52
N ARG A 59 4.89 3.47 4.46
CA ARG A 59 6.14 2.69 4.58
C ARG A 59 6.38 1.78 3.38
N TYR A 60 5.41 0.95 2.99
CA TYR A 60 5.66 0.07 1.85
C TYR A 60 5.76 0.84 0.54
N LYS A 61 5.03 1.96 0.37
CA LYS A 61 5.15 2.82 -0.82
C LYS A 61 6.54 3.43 -0.94
N PHE A 62 7.13 3.83 0.19
CA PHE A 62 8.49 4.32 0.24
C PHE A 62 9.50 3.29 -0.31
N TYR A 63 9.49 2.06 0.22
CA TYR A 63 10.38 1.00 -0.29
C TYR A 63 10.09 0.64 -1.74
N PHE A 64 8.80 0.56 -2.09
CA PHE A 64 8.35 0.22 -3.44
C PHE A 64 8.87 1.21 -4.50
N TYR A 65 8.74 2.52 -4.26
CA TYR A 65 9.22 3.54 -5.20
C TYR A 65 10.74 3.58 -5.33
N ARG A 66 11.48 3.03 -4.36
CA ARG A 66 12.93 2.86 -4.42
C ARG A 66 13.37 1.55 -5.08
N GLY A 67 12.43 0.69 -5.48
CA GLY A 67 12.74 -0.63 -6.04
C GLY A 67 13.18 -1.65 -4.99
N GLU A 68 13.06 -1.35 -3.70
CA GLU A 68 13.41 -2.24 -2.60
C GLU A 68 12.27 -3.24 -2.34
N LEU A 69 12.04 -4.13 -3.31
CA LEU A 69 10.86 -4.98 -3.36
C LEU A 69 10.71 -5.91 -2.14
N ALA A 70 11.81 -6.47 -1.63
CA ALA A 70 11.79 -7.34 -0.46
C ALA A 70 11.36 -6.60 0.81
N SER A 71 11.87 -5.38 1.03
CA SER A 71 11.47 -4.52 2.14
C SER A 71 10.01 -4.11 2.03
N ALA A 72 9.57 -3.74 0.82
CA ALA A 72 8.18 -3.42 0.54
C ALA A 72 7.25 -4.61 0.85
N GLU A 73 7.62 -5.82 0.39
CA GLU A 73 6.84 -7.04 0.63
C GLU A 73 6.70 -7.35 2.12
N GLY A 74 7.79 -7.25 2.89
CA GLY A 74 7.77 -7.49 4.33
C GLY A 74 6.76 -6.58 5.04
N VAL A 75 6.73 -5.30 4.68
CA VAL A 75 5.74 -4.35 5.21
C VAL A 75 4.33 -4.70 4.73
N VAL A 76 4.13 -4.97 3.43
CA VAL A 76 2.81 -5.32 2.88
C VAL A 76 2.20 -6.53 3.59
N ARG A 77 2.97 -7.60 3.81
CA ARG A 77 2.50 -8.80 4.51
C ARG A 77 2.12 -8.51 5.96
N ALA A 78 2.88 -7.67 6.65
CA ALA A 78 2.51 -7.21 7.99
C ALA A 78 1.21 -6.40 7.97
N THR A 79 1.03 -5.52 6.97
CA THR A 79 -0.21 -4.75 6.78
C THR A 79 -1.41 -5.65 6.54
N LEU A 80 -1.27 -6.70 5.71
CA LEU A 80 -2.35 -7.65 5.43
C LEU A 80 -2.82 -8.35 6.71
N ASN A 81 -1.89 -8.87 7.51
CA ASN A 81 -2.21 -9.50 8.80
C ASN A 81 -2.88 -8.53 9.77
N LYS A 82 -2.38 -7.29 9.85
CA LYS A 82 -2.94 -6.25 10.71
C LYS A 82 -4.35 -5.85 10.29
N ALA A 83 -4.55 -5.62 8.99
CA ALA A 83 -5.86 -5.27 8.44
C ALA A 83 -6.89 -6.38 8.62
N ALA A 84 -6.49 -7.64 8.40
CA ALA A 84 -7.33 -8.80 8.64
C ALA A 84 -7.74 -8.93 10.12
N THR A 85 -6.79 -8.74 11.03
CA THR A 85 -7.05 -8.75 12.48
C THR A 85 -8.02 -7.64 12.87
N GLN A 86 -7.78 -6.39 12.41
CA GLN A 86 -8.64 -5.25 12.72
C GLN A 86 -10.04 -5.35 12.09
N GLY A 87 -10.15 -6.00 10.93
CA GLY A 87 -11.41 -6.22 10.23
C GLY A 87 -12.16 -7.49 10.64
N GLY A 88 -11.59 -8.33 11.49
CA GLY A 88 -12.21 -9.58 11.93
C GLY A 88 -12.38 -10.62 10.82
N PHE A 89 -11.47 -10.67 9.85
CA PHE A 89 -11.52 -11.61 8.73
C PHE A 89 -10.18 -12.33 8.51
N SER A 90 -10.16 -13.40 7.70
CA SER A 90 -8.95 -14.18 7.43
C SER A 90 -7.87 -13.37 6.70
N ALA A 91 -6.62 -13.47 7.15
CA ALA A 91 -5.46 -12.92 6.45
C ALA A 91 -5.02 -13.76 5.24
N ASP A 92 -5.49 -15.00 5.15
CA ASP A 92 -5.31 -15.83 3.96
C ASP A 92 -6.37 -15.45 2.93
N TRP A 93 -5.96 -14.69 1.91
CA TRP A 93 -6.87 -14.22 0.87
C TRP A 93 -7.48 -15.35 0.03
N SER A 94 -6.88 -16.55 0.04
CA SER A 94 -7.42 -17.71 -0.67
C SER A 94 -8.67 -18.30 -0.02
N GLN A 95 -8.93 -17.98 1.26
CA GLN A 95 -10.10 -18.44 2.00
C GLN A 95 -11.36 -17.62 1.71
N HIS A 96 -11.24 -16.47 1.04
CA HIS A 96 -12.38 -15.61 0.78
C HIS A 96 -13.06 -15.99 -0.53
N THR A 97 -14.37 -16.19 -0.48
CA THR A 97 -15.21 -16.51 -1.64
C THR A 97 -16.24 -15.42 -1.95
N ALA A 98 -16.17 -14.30 -1.25
CA ALA A 98 -17.10 -13.18 -1.39
C ALA A 98 -16.36 -11.85 -1.11
N PRO A 99 -16.93 -10.71 -1.55
CA PRO A 99 -16.35 -9.40 -1.26
C PRO A 99 -16.24 -9.13 0.25
N LEU A 100 -15.20 -8.40 0.66
CA LEU A 100 -15.04 -8.00 2.05
C LEU A 100 -16.13 -7.02 2.49
N VAL A 101 -16.62 -7.19 3.72
CA VAL A 101 -17.54 -6.25 4.37
C VAL A 101 -16.83 -4.90 4.57
N ASP A 102 -17.58 -3.80 4.44
CA ASP A 102 -17.08 -2.42 4.59
C ASP A 102 -15.95 -2.00 3.64
N ARG A 103 -15.67 -2.80 2.60
CA ARG A 103 -14.62 -2.46 1.62
C ARG A 103 -14.83 -1.09 0.99
N GLU A 104 -16.07 -0.63 0.83
CA GLU A 104 -16.37 0.66 0.20
C GLU A 104 -15.88 1.86 1.02
N GLN A 105 -15.74 1.71 2.35
CA GLN A 105 -15.28 2.76 3.24
C GLN A 105 -13.76 3.01 3.04
N PRO A 106 -13.31 4.21 2.62
CA PRO A 106 -11.92 4.44 2.21
C PRO A 106 -10.81 4.19 3.25
N GLU A 107 -11.15 4.16 4.54
CA GLU A 107 -10.19 3.94 5.63
C GLU A 107 -10.56 2.70 6.46
N SER A 108 -11.41 1.81 5.94
CA SER A 108 -11.70 0.54 6.63
C SER A 108 -10.51 -0.42 6.55
N PRO A 109 -10.38 -1.35 7.52
CA PRO A 109 -9.40 -2.42 7.42
C PRO A 109 -9.54 -3.22 6.12
N ALA A 110 -10.77 -3.45 5.63
CA ALA A 110 -11.01 -4.09 4.35
C ALA A 110 -10.41 -3.31 3.16
N ARG A 111 -10.56 -1.98 3.12
CA ARG A 111 -9.95 -1.15 2.07
C ARG A 111 -8.42 -1.21 2.12
N TYR A 112 -7.84 -1.13 3.31
CA TYR A 112 -6.38 -1.24 3.49
C TYR A 112 -5.85 -2.63 3.12
N TYR A 113 -6.61 -3.69 3.41
CA TYR A 113 -6.28 -5.05 3.00
C TYR A 113 -6.23 -5.18 1.47
N LEU A 114 -7.22 -4.61 0.77
CA LEU A 114 -7.23 -4.56 -0.70
C LEU A 114 -6.05 -3.77 -1.28
N TYR A 115 -5.67 -2.64 -0.66
CA TYR A 115 -4.46 -1.91 -1.04
C TYR A 115 -3.19 -2.75 -0.85
N GLY A 116 -3.12 -3.52 0.24
CA GLY A 116 -2.03 -4.47 0.49
C GLY A 116 -1.95 -5.56 -0.57
N LEU A 117 -3.08 -6.18 -0.93
CA LEU A 117 -3.13 -7.22 -1.96
C LEU A 117 -2.71 -6.67 -3.32
N LYS A 118 -3.18 -5.47 -3.69
CA LYS A 118 -2.76 -4.79 -4.92
C LYS A 118 -1.25 -4.51 -4.91
N ALA A 119 -0.71 -4.04 -3.80
CA ALA A 119 0.73 -3.81 -3.68
C ALA A 119 1.53 -5.11 -3.82
N LEU A 120 1.06 -6.20 -3.19
CA LEU A 120 1.70 -7.52 -3.31
C LEU A 120 1.66 -8.05 -4.74
N ALA A 121 0.54 -7.88 -5.45
CA ALA A 121 0.41 -8.25 -6.86
C ALA A 121 1.42 -7.49 -7.74
N PHE A 122 1.56 -6.18 -7.51
CA PHE A 122 2.54 -5.37 -8.25
C PHE A 122 3.99 -5.78 -7.93
N ILE A 123 4.29 -6.06 -6.66
CA ILE A 123 5.62 -6.55 -6.24
C ILE A 123 5.95 -7.87 -6.94
N ARG A 124 4.99 -8.80 -7.02
CA ARG A 124 5.16 -10.08 -7.71
C ARG A 124 5.36 -9.91 -9.20
N LEU A 125 4.58 -9.03 -9.83
CA LEU A 125 4.75 -8.70 -11.24
C LEU A 125 6.17 -8.18 -11.52
N ARG A 126 6.63 -7.23 -10.70
CA ARG A 126 7.97 -6.62 -10.83
C ARG A 126 9.12 -7.58 -10.50
N SER A 127 8.83 -8.66 -9.78
CA SER A 127 9.80 -9.72 -9.45
C SER A 127 9.80 -10.84 -10.49
N GLY A 128 8.98 -10.77 -11.55
CA GLY A 128 8.86 -11.82 -12.57
C GLY A 128 8.03 -13.04 -12.13
N ALA A 129 7.33 -12.96 -10.99
CA ALA A 129 6.53 -14.05 -10.45
C ALA A 129 5.11 -14.01 -11.06
N ALA A 130 4.98 -14.41 -12.32
CA ALA A 130 3.73 -14.32 -13.09
C ALA A 130 2.58 -15.13 -12.47
N ASP A 131 2.83 -16.37 -12.05
CA ASP A 131 1.80 -17.24 -11.46
C ASP A 131 1.25 -16.67 -10.15
N GLU A 132 2.15 -16.19 -9.27
CA GLU A 132 1.74 -15.54 -8.02
C GLU A 132 0.97 -14.24 -8.27
N THR A 133 1.37 -13.48 -9.30
CA THR A 133 0.65 -12.27 -9.73
C THR A 133 -0.77 -12.63 -10.16
N ALA A 134 -0.94 -13.63 -11.03
CA ALA A 134 -2.24 -14.09 -11.50
C ALA A 134 -3.12 -14.59 -10.33
N PHE A 135 -2.54 -15.31 -9.37
CA PHE A 135 -3.25 -15.77 -8.18
C PHE A 135 -3.79 -14.61 -7.34
N LEU A 136 -2.97 -13.58 -7.11
CA LEU A 136 -3.37 -12.38 -6.37
C LEU A 136 -4.44 -11.57 -7.10
N LEU A 137 -4.32 -11.44 -8.43
CA LEU A 137 -5.32 -10.74 -9.24
C LEU A 137 -6.67 -11.47 -9.24
N LYS A 138 -6.67 -12.80 -9.24
CA LYS A 138 -7.88 -13.60 -9.06
C LYS A 138 -8.51 -13.40 -7.68
N ALA A 139 -7.71 -13.33 -6.62
CA ALA A 139 -8.23 -13.03 -5.29
C ALA A 139 -8.83 -11.61 -5.23
N LEU A 140 -8.16 -10.63 -5.84
CA LEU A 140 -8.65 -9.26 -5.92
C LEU A 140 -9.98 -9.14 -6.69
N SER A 141 -10.20 -9.91 -7.75
CA SER A 141 -11.47 -9.85 -8.49
C SER A 141 -12.65 -10.40 -7.70
N VAL A 142 -12.42 -11.35 -6.79
CA VAL A 142 -13.45 -11.88 -5.86
C VAL A 142 -13.70 -10.89 -4.73
N LEU A 143 -12.63 -10.33 -4.14
CA LEU A 143 -12.71 -9.48 -2.96
C LEU A 143 -13.15 -8.05 -3.28
N ASP A 144 -12.83 -7.57 -4.47
CA ASP A 144 -13.10 -6.22 -4.96
C ASP A 144 -13.67 -6.17 -6.39
N PRO A 145 -14.87 -6.74 -6.64
CA PRO A 145 -15.48 -6.80 -7.98
C PRO A 145 -15.83 -5.44 -8.60
N HIS A 146 -15.72 -4.35 -7.84
CA HIS A 146 -15.93 -2.99 -8.37
C HIS A 146 -14.62 -2.25 -8.62
N ASP A 147 -13.49 -2.96 -8.49
CA ASP A 147 -12.16 -2.44 -8.73
C ASP A 147 -11.87 -1.13 -7.98
N LEU A 148 -12.37 -1.04 -6.74
CA LEU A 148 -12.28 0.15 -5.92
C LEU A 148 -10.83 0.55 -5.61
N VAL A 149 -9.89 -0.40 -5.62
CA VAL A 149 -8.46 -0.12 -5.47
C VAL A 149 -7.71 -0.03 -6.80
N GLY A 150 -8.38 -0.28 -7.94
CA GLY A 150 -7.80 -0.18 -9.29
C GLY A 150 -6.76 -1.26 -9.58
N ALA A 151 -6.99 -2.52 -9.22
CA ALA A 151 -6.11 -3.64 -9.53
C ALA A 151 -6.14 -4.02 -11.02
N SER A 152 -7.18 -3.64 -11.77
CA SER A 152 -7.30 -3.84 -13.22
C SER A 152 -6.07 -3.36 -14.01
N VAL A 153 -5.45 -2.24 -13.60
CA VAL A 153 -4.23 -1.73 -14.24
C VAL A 153 -3.08 -2.75 -14.28
N ILE A 154 -3.01 -3.65 -13.30
CA ILE A 154 -1.97 -4.69 -13.24
C ILE A 154 -2.29 -5.80 -14.25
N VAL A 155 -3.57 -6.10 -14.47
CA VAL A 155 -4.02 -7.04 -15.50
C VAL A 155 -3.59 -6.54 -16.89
N GLU A 156 -3.83 -5.26 -17.18
CA GLU A 156 -3.44 -4.63 -18.45
C GLU A 156 -1.91 -4.66 -18.66
N LEU A 157 -1.13 -4.35 -17.62
CA LEU A 157 0.33 -4.44 -17.66
C LEU A 157 0.83 -5.86 -17.93
N THR A 158 0.15 -6.88 -17.39
CA THR A 158 0.50 -8.28 -17.60
C THR A 158 0.22 -8.71 -19.04
N ALA A 159 -0.89 -8.25 -19.62
CA ALA A 159 -1.23 -8.52 -21.03
C ALA A 159 -0.21 -7.89 -21.99
N GLY A 160 0.19 -6.63 -21.75
CA GLY A 160 1.20 -5.95 -22.58
C GLY A 160 2.60 -6.57 -22.49
N ILE A 161 2.93 -7.28 -21.40
CA ILE A 161 4.16 -8.08 -21.33
C ILE A 161 4.04 -9.33 -22.21
N GLY A 162 2.91 -10.04 -22.17
CA GLY A 162 2.66 -11.24 -22.97
C GLY A 162 2.75 -10.99 -24.48
N ASP A 163 2.15 -9.90 -24.95
CA ASP A 163 2.21 -9.51 -26.37
C ASP A 163 3.64 -9.16 -26.83
N ALA A 164 4.51 -8.74 -25.92
CA ALA A 164 5.90 -8.39 -26.22
C ALA A 164 6.85 -9.60 -26.25
N VAL A 165 6.54 -10.69 -25.51
CA VAL A 165 7.33 -11.94 -25.59
C VAL A 165 6.91 -12.82 -26.77
N ASP A 166 5.66 -12.76 -27.22
CA ASP A 166 5.17 -13.53 -28.38
C ASP A 166 5.53 -12.89 -29.74
N ALA A 167 6.02 -11.65 -29.74
CA ALA A 167 6.47 -10.92 -30.93
C ALA A 167 8.00 -10.97 -31.16
N GLY A 168 8.73 -11.77 -30.39
CA GLY A 168 10.21 -11.88 -30.40
C GLY A 168 10.75 -13.14 -31.03
#